data_AF-A0A1I6LSD6-F1
#
_entry.id   AF-A0A1I6LSD6-F1
#
_cell.length_a   1.000
_cell.length_b   1.000
_cell.length_c   1.000
_cell.angle_alpha   90.00
_cell.angle_beta   90.00
_cell.angle_gamma   90.00
#
_symmetry.space_group_name_H-M   'P 1'
#
loop_
_entity.id
_entity.type
_entity.pdbx_description
1 polymer ?
#
loop_
_entity_poly.entity_id
_entity_poly.type
_entity_poly.pdbx_seq_one_letter_code
_entity_poly.pdbx_strand_id
1 'polypeptide(L)'
;MSQNIIEYLRESSINNLFSANGFNTAWPTWKTKINSLAPTPTQHQILALGDSLKEIFYTTNMSSSRSQSDVSGGGANWEALVCWYLNLCLIGRRTVVIKHSKKLIPEPISNAITVNYGSFISNTESDLIALTFPNKANYTIDKESICISDTNGTTVPLHKIKNSKYNLLPVLNALAAEDFKEIEIHIIQCKTNWNDNAQIPMLWDMIYSAKAFRSGITIGREGYSIVDAKAFTYSFVTVPTVKLDKIASTSVAVQRVRNITGGNYWGLPTKSGIASSIKEMLDRNLRTGETVNHLSTIKNEISKLSADYTYFRLL
;
A
#
# COMPACT_ATOMS: atom_id res chain seq x y z
N MET A 1 12.36 -17.59 -15.13
CA MET A 1 13.04 -16.70 -14.19
C MET A 1 12.69 -17.17 -12.80
N SER A 2 13.67 -17.20 -11.90
CA SER A 2 13.38 -17.47 -10.50
C SER A 2 12.69 -16.26 -9.89
N GLN A 3 11.61 -16.47 -9.15
CA GLN A 3 10.83 -15.38 -8.53
C GLN A 3 10.40 -15.80 -7.14
N ASN A 4 10.75 -15.00 -6.13
CA ASN A 4 10.29 -15.24 -4.76
C ASN A 4 8.83 -14.83 -4.58
N ILE A 5 8.21 -15.29 -3.48
CA ILE A 5 6.78 -15.07 -3.25
C ILE A 5 6.42 -13.59 -3.02
N ILE A 6 7.33 -12.80 -2.44
CA ILE A 6 7.12 -11.36 -2.22
C ILE A 6 7.02 -10.63 -3.56
N GLU A 7 7.93 -10.94 -4.48
CA GLU A 7 7.93 -10.39 -5.83
C GLU A 7 6.68 -10.82 -6.60
N TYR A 8 6.26 -12.08 -6.47
CA TYR A 8 5.03 -12.56 -7.10
C TYR A 8 3.76 -11.90 -6.53
N LEU A 9 3.75 -11.58 -5.23
CA LEU A 9 2.69 -10.80 -4.59
C LEU A 9 2.68 -9.35 -5.09
N ARG A 10 3.85 -8.72 -5.25
CA ARG A 10 4.00 -7.38 -5.82
C ARG A 10 3.49 -7.33 -7.25
N GLU A 11 3.94 -8.25 -8.10
CA GLU A 11 3.45 -8.40 -9.47
C GLU A 11 1.93 -8.57 -9.49
N SER A 12 1.39 -9.46 -8.64
CA SER A 12 -0.05 -9.69 -8.56
C SER A 12 -0.82 -8.45 -8.10
N SER A 13 -0.25 -7.67 -7.16
CA SER A 13 -0.82 -6.41 -6.69
C SER A 13 -0.88 -5.36 -7.81
N ILE A 14 0.22 -5.18 -8.55
CA ILE A 14 0.30 -4.21 -9.64
C ILE A 14 -0.59 -4.61 -10.83
N ASN A 15 -0.58 -5.88 -11.23
CA ASN A 15 -1.45 -6.37 -12.29
C ASN A 15 -2.95 -6.21 -11.93
N ASN A 16 -3.31 -6.32 -10.65
CA ASN A 16 -4.67 -6.05 -10.20
C ASN A 16 -5.07 -4.57 -10.39
N LEU A 17 -4.14 -3.61 -10.25
CA LEU A 17 -4.41 -2.20 -10.56
C LEU A 17 -4.75 -2.02 -12.05
N PHE A 18 -3.96 -2.63 -12.93
CA PHE A 18 -4.18 -2.59 -14.39
C PHE A 18 -5.41 -3.35 -14.88
N SER A 19 -6.01 -4.19 -14.04
CA SER A 19 -7.26 -4.87 -14.34
C SER A 19 -8.48 -3.97 -14.12
N ALA A 20 -8.32 -2.84 -13.41
CA ALA A 20 -9.38 -1.85 -13.22
C ALA A 20 -9.44 -0.86 -14.39
N ASN A 21 -10.63 -0.70 -14.98
CA ASN A 21 -10.85 0.15 -16.16
C ASN A 21 -10.35 1.59 -15.97
N GLY A 22 -10.59 2.20 -14.80
CA GLY A 22 -10.18 3.58 -14.52
C GLY A 22 -8.66 3.77 -14.57
N PHE A 23 -7.91 2.92 -13.89
CA PHE A 23 -6.45 2.99 -13.85
C PHE A 23 -5.84 2.68 -15.21
N ASN A 24 -6.31 1.61 -15.88
CA ASN A 24 -5.81 1.23 -17.20
C ASN A 24 -6.07 2.31 -18.27
N THR A 25 -7.20 3.01 -18.20
CA THR A 25 -7.54 4.12 -19.09
C THR A 25 -6.67 5.36 -18.83
N ALA A 26 -6.39 5.67 -17.56
CA ALA A 26 -5.54 6.81 -17.20
C ALA A 26 -4.05 6.57 -17.49
N TRP A 27 -3.61 5.31 -17.45
CA TRP A 27 -2.21 4.91 -17.50
C TRP A 27 -1.40 5.48 -18.67
N PRO A 28 -1.84 5.46 -19.95
CA PRO A 28 -1.02 5.98 -21.05
C PRO A 28 -0.65 7.47 -20.86
N THR A 29 -1.58 8.26 -20.32
CA THR A 29 -1.36 9.68 -20.01
C THR A 29 -0.40 9.83 -18.84
N TRP A 30 -0.59 9.06 -17.76
CA TRP A 30 0.30 9.08 -16.59
C TRP A 30 1.71 8.61 -16.94
N LYS A 31 1.85 7.52 -17.72
CA LYS A 31 3.14 7.01 -18.21
C LYS A 31 3.90 8.10 -18.97
N THR A 32 3.22 8.81 -19.87
CA THR A 32 3.82 9.93 -20.61
C THR A 32 4.35 11.01 -19.66
N LYS A 33 3.54 11.41 -18.66
CA LYS A 33 3.96 12.40 -17.66
C LYS A 33 5.10 11.91 -16.79
N ILE A 34 5.04 10.68 -16.30
CA ILE A 34 6.11 10.03 -15.52
C ILE A 34 7.41 10.00 -16.32
N ASN A 35 7.37 9.59 -17.59
CA ASN A 35 8.55 9.55 -18.44
C ASN A 35 9.14 10.94 -18.71
N SER A 36 8.33 12.00 -18.72
CA SER A 36 8.88 13.38 -18.77
C SER A 36 9.55 13.83 -17.46
N LEU A 37 9.09 13.32 -16.31
CA LEU A 37 9.65 13.63 -14.98
C LEU A 37 10.88 12.75 -14.65
N ALA A 38 10.92 11.54 -15.21
CA ALA A 38 11.98 10.56 -15.04
C ALA A 38 12.42 9.98 -16.40
N PRO A 39 13.00 10.79 -17.31
CA PRO A 39 13.34 10.37 -18.66
C PRO A 39 14.46 9.33 -18.72
N THR A 40 15.28 9.27 -17.68
CA THR A 40 16.31 8.25 -17.52
C THR A 40 16.22 7.75 -16.08
N PRO A 41 15.26 6.85 -15.78
CA PRO A 41 14.93 6.49 -14.42
C PRO A 41 16.19 6.19 -13.61
N THR A 42 16.51 7.08 -12.69
CA THR A 42 17.52 6.89 -11.64
C THR A 42 16.80 6.68 -10.32
N GLN A 43 17.52 6.18 -9.31
CA GLN A 43 16.96 6.05 -7.96
C GLN A 43 16.40 7.37 -7.40
N HIS A 44 17.04 8.50 -7.75
CA HIS A 44 16.60 9.82 -7.32
C HIS A 44 15.37 10.29 -8.10
N GLN A 45 15.32 10.06 -9.42
CA GLN A 45 14.16 10.42 -10.23
C GLN A 45 12.93 9.60 -9.85
N ILE A 46 13.07 8.29 -9.62
CA ILE A 46 11.98 7.44 -9.15
C ILE A 46 11.46 7.95 -7.81
N LEU A 47 12.35 8.20 -6.83
CA LEU A 47 11.95 8.71 -5.52
C LEU A 47 11.31 10.11 -5.60
N ALA A 48 11.77 10.96 -6.52
CA ALA A 48 11.23 12.29 -6.73
C ALA A 48 9.80 12.29 -7.30
N LEU A 49 9.35 11.20 -7.96
CA LEU A 49 7.96 11.10 -8.43
C LEU A 49 6.94 11.29 -7.31
N GLY A 50 7.30 10.95 -6.06
CA GLY A 50 6.45 11.18 -4.89
C GLY A 50 6.02 12.64 -4.72
N ASP A 51 6.91 13.57 -5.05
CA ASP A 51 6.63 15.01 -4.99
C ASP A 51 5.70 15.48 -6.13
N SER A 52 5.58 14.68 -7.19
CA SER A 52 4.84 15.01 -8.42
C SER A 52 3.58 14.16 -8.62
N LEU A 53 3.19 13.31 -7.67
CA LEU A 53 2.00 12.45 -7.85
C LEU A 53 0.71 13.25 -8.07
N LYS A 54 0.56 14.42 -7.44
CA LYS A 54 -0.57 15.33 -7.72
C LYS A 54 -0.54 15.75 -9.19
N GLU A 55 0.60 16.18 -9.69
CA GLU A 55 0.73 16.64 -11.07
C GLU A 55 0.39 15.52 -12.06
N ILE A 56 0.89 14.31 -11.82
CA ILE A 56 0.59 13.11 -12.62
C ILE A 56 -0.91 12.80 -12.56
N PHE A 57 -1.48 12.70 -11.36
CA PHE A 57 -2.89 12.38 -11.17
C PHE A 57 -3.83 13.36 -11.87
N TYR A 58 -3.48 14.64 -11.89
CA TYR A 58 -4.30 15.70 -12.49
C TYR A 58 -4.26 15.73 -14.01
N THR A 59 -3.34 15.04 -14.69
CA THR A 59 -3.37 15.00 -16.17
C THR A 59 -4.61 14.30 -16.73
N THR A 60 -5.31 13.52 -15.91
CA THR A 60 -6.55 12.82 -16.30
C THR A 60 -7.76 13.20 -15.43
N ASN A 61 -7.59 14.07 -14.43
CA ASN A 61 -8.65 14.45 -13.48
C ASN A 61 -9.17 15.88 -13.71
N MET A 62 -9.29 16.28 -14.98
CA MET A 62 -9.62 17.64 -15.42
C MET A 62 -10.98 17.75 -16.12
N SER A 63 -11.95 16.87 -15.83
CA SER A 63 -13.31 17.02 -16.37
C SER A 63 -14.08 18.13 -15.61
N SER A 64 -14.62 19.08 -16.37
CA SER A 64 -15.38 20.24 -15.89
C SER A 64 -16.83 19.92 -15.49
N SER A 65 -17.34 18.74 -15.83
CA SER A 65 -18.67 18.24 -15.47
C SER A 65 -18.56 17.17 -14.38
N ARG A 66 -18.67 17.55 -13.10
CA ARG A 66 -18.55 16.61 -11.97
C ARG A 66 -19.85 15.82 -11.77
N SER A 67 -19.86 14.56 -12.18
CA SER A 67 -20.85 13.57 -11.74
C SER A 67 -20.37 12.84 -10.48
N GLN A 68 -21.28 12.24 -9.71
CA GLN A 68 -20.93 11.46 -8.51
C GLN A 68 -20.02 10.25 -8.84
N SER A 69 -20.14 9.68 -10.04
CA SER A 69 -19.24 8.64 -10.57
C SER A 69 -17.81 9.13 -10.80
N ASP A 70 -17.61 10.41 -11.10
CA ASP A 70 -16.27 10.98 -11.29
C ASP A 70 -15.53 11.12 -9.95
N VAL A 71 -16.28 11.36 -8.86
CA VAL A 71 -15.72 11.49 -7.51
C VAL A 71 -15.24 10.14 -6.98
N SER A 72 -16.03 9.08 -7.13
CA SER A 72 -15.65 7.72 -6.72
C SER A 72 -14.55 7.13 -7.61
N GLY A 73 -14.59 7.37 -8.92
CA GLY A 73 -13.53 7.01 -9.85
C GLY A 73 -12.20 7.72 -9.54
N GLY A 74 -12.25 9.00 -9.18
CA GLY A 74 -11.07 9.76 -8.76
C GLY A 74 -10.40 9.20 -7.51
N GLY A 75 -11.18 8.81 -6.48
CA GLY A 75 -10.66 8.17 -5.27
C GLY A 75 -9.90 6.87 -5.57
N ALA A 76 -10.55 5.95 -6.28
CA ALA A 76 -9.96 4.65 -6.63
C ALA A 76 -8.69 4.79 -7.50
N ASN A 77 -8.67 5.76 -8.42
CA ASN A 77 -7.49 6.05 -9.24
C ASN A 77 -6.35 6.66 -8.42
N TRP A 78 -6.64 7.51 -7.44
CA TRP A 78 -5.62 8.05 -6.54
C TRP A 78 -4.98 6.94 -5.69
N GLU A 79 -5.80 6.08 -5.10
CA GLU A 79 -5.36 4.90 -4.36
C GLU A 79 -4.43 4.03 -5.21
N ALA A 80 -4.84 3.73 -6.45
CA ALA A 80 -4.06 2.90 -7.35
C ALA A 80 -2.74 3.55 -7.77
N LEU A 81 -2.72 4.87 -8.02
CA LEU A 81 -1.48 5.59 -8.33
C LEU A 81 -0.50 5.57 -7.15
N VAL A 82 -1.00 5.78 -5.93
CA VAL A 82 -0.18 5.67 -4.70
C VAL A 82 0.36 4.25 -4.53
N CYS A 83 -0.48 3.23 -4.70
CA CYS A 83 -0.10 1.82 -4.62
C CYS A 83 0.99 1.47 -5.66
N TRP A 84 0.85 1.96 -6.90
CA TRP A 84 1.84 1.76 -7.95
C TRP A 84 3.18 2.42 -7.60
N TYR A 85 3.16 3.69 -7.18
CA TYR A 85 4.36 4.44 -6.84
C TYR A 85 5.14 3.83 -5.68
N LEU A 86 4.44 3.47 -4.58
CA LEU A 86 5.09 2.88 -3.42
C LEU A 86 5.74 1.55 -3.77
N ASN A 87 5.07 0.66 -4.51
CA ASN A 87 5.67 -0.60 -4.93
C ASN A 87 6.88 -0.40 -5.87
N LEU A 88 6.85 0.61 -6.75
CA LEU A 88 8.00 0.94 -7.59
C LEU A 88 9.21 1.34 -6.74
N CYS A 89 9.00 2.08 -5.66
CA CYS A 89 10.05 2.44 -4.71
C CYS A 89 10.50 1.27 -3.81
N LEU A 90 9.73 0.17 -3.79
CA LEU A 90 9.97 -1.00 -2.94
C LEU A 90 10.44 -2.23 -3.74
N ILE A 91 10.84 -2.07 -5.00
CA ILE A 91 11.50 -3.14 -5.76
C ILE A 91 12.73 -3.64 -4.99
N GLY A 92 12.94 -4.97 -5.01
CA GLY A 92 14.00 -5.64 -4.24
C GLY A 92 13.84 -5.62 -2.72
N ARG A 93 12.74 -5.09 -2.17
CA ARG A 93 12.46 -5.10 -0.72
C ARG A 93 11.47 -6.18 -0.33
N ARG A 94 11.49 -6.56 0.94
CA ARG A 94 10.54 -7.51 1.54
C ARG A 94 9.19 -6.86 1.93
N THR A 95 8.93 -5.67 1.40
CA THR A 95 7.71 -4.88 1.64
C THR A 95 6.89 -4.78 0.35
N VAL A 96 5.58 -5.05 0.43
CA VAL A 96 4.63 -4.94 -0.68
C VAL A 96 3.44 -4.09 -0.27
N VAL A 97 3.02 -3.17 -1.13
CA VAL A 97 1.78 -2.40 -0.93
C VAL A 97 0.66 -3.02 -1.74
N ILE A 98 -0.48 -3.26 -1.11
CA ILE A 98 -1.62 -3.96 -1.70
C ILE A 98 -2.82 -3.04 -1.60
N LYS A 99 -3.41 -2.70 -2.75
CA LYS A 99 -4.76 -2.12 -2.75
C LYS A 99 -5.74 -3.19 -2.27
N HIS A 100 -6.62 -2.84 -1.33
CA HIS A 100 -7.50 -3.78 -0.63
C HIS A 100 -8.10 -4.84 -1.57
N SER A 101 -7.73 -6.09 -1.35
CA SER A 101 -8.13 -7.23 -2.18
C SER A 101 -8.14 -8.52 -1.36
N LYS A 102 -9.32 -9.13 -1.23
CA LYS A 102 -9.50 -10.44 -0.59
C LYS A 102 -8.71 -11.57 -1.27
N LYS A 103 -8.20 -11.35 -2.49
CA LYS A 103 -7.39 -12.33 -3.22
C LYS A 103 -5.89 -12.25 -2.93
N LEU A 104 -5.45 -11.16 -2.29
CA LEU A 104 -4.02 -10.85 -2.10
C LEU A 104 -3.64 -10.60 -0.64
N ILE A 105 -4.60 -10.26 0.21
CA ILE A 105 -4.37 -10.04 1.64
C ILE A 105 -4.52 -11.37 2.38
N PRO A 106 -3.48 -11.86 3.08
CA PRO A 106 -3.59 -13.10 3.84
C PRO A 106 -4.61 -12.98 4.97
N GLU A 107 -5.31 -14.06 5.27
CA GLU A 107 -6.34 -14.10 6.29
C GLU A 107 -5.84 -13.70 7.69
N PRO A 108 -4.65 -14.14 8.17
CA PRO A 108 -4.07 -13.63 9.42
C PRO A 108 -4.00 -12.09 9.49
N ILE A 109 -3.61 -11.45 8.38
CA ILE A 109 -3.51 -9.99 8.27
C ILE A 109 -4.91 -9.37 8.25
N SER A 110 -5.82 -9.91 7.43
CA SER A 110 -7.20 -9.41 7.36
C SER A 110 -7.89 -9.49 8.72
N ASN A 111 -7.71 -10.61 9.42
CA ASN A 111 -8.30 -10.84 10.73
C ASN A 111 -7.72 -9.89 11.78
N ALA A 112 -6.41 -9.65 11.76
CA ALA A 112 -5.75 -8.73 12.69
C ALA A 112 -6.29 -7.30 12.61
N ILE A 113 -6.53 -6.79 11.40
CA ILE A 113 -6.95 -5.40 11.16
C ILE A 113 -8.47 -5.20 11.20
N THR A 114 -9.24 -6.28 11.31
CA THR A 114 -10.70 -6.23 11.43
C THR A 114 -11.11 -5.49 12.69
N VAL A 115 -12.06 -4.58 12.56
CA VAL A 115 -12.72 -3.94 13.72
C VAL A 115 -14.15 -4.46 13.82
N ASN A 116 -14.48 -5.02 14.97
CA ASN A 116 -15.81 -5.55 15.27
C ASN A 116 -16.57 -4.54 16.12
N TYR A 117 -17.85 -4.31 15.80
CA TYR A 117 -18.80 -3.50 16.55
C TYR A 117 -19.96 -4.40 16.98
N GLY A 118 -19.79 -5.12 18.08
CA GLY A 118 -20.70 -6.19 18.48
C GLY A 118 -20.72 -7.31 17.42
N SER A 119 -21.87 -7.52 16.79
CA SER A 119 -22.04 -8.49 15.69
C SER A 119 -21.69 -7.94 14.31
N PHE A 120 -21.50 -6.62 14.17
CA PHE A 120 -21.14 -6.00 12.90
C PHE A 120 -19.63 -6.00 12.70
N ILE A 121 -19.18 -6.49 11.55
CA ILE A 121 -17.76 -6.56 11.20
C ILE A 121 -17.44 -5.45 10.20
N SER A 122 -16.57 -4.51 10.59
CA SER A 122 -16.06 -3.46 9.71
C SER A 122 -14.67 -3.82 9.20
N ASN A 123 -14.62 -4.25 7.94
CA ASN A 123 -13.38 -4.60 7.23
C ASN A 123 -13.02 -3.58 6.15
N THR A 124 -13.79 -2.50 6.03
CA THR A 124 -14.01 -1.83 4.73
C THR A 124 -13.25 -0.53 4.51
N GLU A 125 -12.39 -0.07 5.43
CA GLU A 125 -11.80 1.27 5.28
C GLU A 125 -10.29 1.31 5.05
N SER A 126 -9.57 0.19 5.09
CA SER A 126 -8.17 0.19 4.61
C SER A 126 -8.14 0.30 3.09
N ASP A 127 -7.69 1.43 2.54
CA ASP A 127 -7.55 1.58 1.09
C ASP A 127 -6.35 0.77 0.58
N LEU A 128 -5.19 0.97 1.20
CA LEU A 128 -3.97 0.20 0.95
C LEU A 128 -3.42 -0.41 2.24
N ILE A 129 -2.77 -1.56 2.09
CA ILE A 129 -2.06 -2.27 3.15
C ILE A 129 -0.64 -2.53 2.67
N ALA A 130 0.34 -1.97 3.37
CA ALA A 130 1.74 -2.30 3.18
C ALA A 130 2.14 -3.38 4.19
N LEU A 131 2.70 -4.48 3.69
CA LEU A 131 3.16 -5.61 4.49
C LEU A 131 4.66 -5.76 4.34
N THR A 132 5.38 -5.70 5.45
CA THR A 132 6.79 -6.07 5.49
C THR A 132 6.89 -7.46 6.11
N PHE A 133 7.27 -8.44 5.30
CA PHE A 133 7.50 -9.83 5.72
C PHE A 133 8.81 -9.92 6.54
N PRO A 134 9.11 -11.04 7.23
CA PRO A 134 10.40 -11.25 7.91
C PRO A 134 11.51 -11.69 6.94
N ASN A 135 12.76 -11.64 7.40
CA ASN A 135 13.92 -12.02 6.58
C ASN A 135 14.20 -13.52 6.77
N LYS A 136 13.29 -14.36 6.26
CA LYS A 136 13.37 -15.82 6.35
C LYS A 136 13.44 -16.45 4.97
N ALA A 137 13.99 -17.67 4.92
CA ALA A 137 14.27 -18.38 3.68
C ALA A 137 13.05 -18.48 2.75
N ASN A 138 11.86 -18.79 3.28
CA ASN A 138 10.63 -18.93 2.48
C ASN A 138 10.24 -17.66 1.69
N TYR A 139 10.74 -16.49 2.09
CA TYR A 139 10.48 -15.22 1.41
C TYR A 139 11.55 -14.83 0.39
N THR A 140 12.70 -15.49 0.42
CA THR A 140 13.87 -15.15 -0.42
C THR A 140 14.16 -16.19 -1.49
N ILE A 141 13.77 -17.45 -1.26
CA ILE A 141 13.91 -18.53 -2.25
C ILE A 141 12.88 -18.39 -3.38
N ASP A 142 13.06 -19.18 -4.44
CA ASP A 142 12.05 -19.33 -5.48
C ASP A 142 10.72 -19.80 -4.89
N LYS A 143 9.61 -19.16 -5.29
CA LYS A 143 8.26 -19.50 -4.79
C LYS A 143 7.86 -20.95 -5.09
N GLU A 144 8.42 -21.56 -6.14
CA GLU A 144 8.20 -22.97 -6.51
C GLU A 144 8.98 -23.96 -5.64
N SER A 145 9.87 -23.45 -4.79
CA SER A 145 10.66 -24.24 -3.83
C SER A 145 10.15 -24.14 -2.39
N ILE A 146 9.06 -23.41 -2.15
CA ILE A 146 8.48 -23.26 -0.82
C ILE A 146 7.83 -24.58 -0.39
N CYS A 147 8.13 -25.01 0.83
CA CYS A 147 7.46 -26.11 1.51
C CYS A 147 6.92 -25.60 2.83
N ILE A 148 5.59 -25.51 2.94
CA ILE A 148 4.91 -24.97 4.12
C ILE A 148 3.65 -25.77 4.41
N SER A 149 3.30 -25.89 5.69
CA SER A 149 2.04 -26.48 6.14
C SER A 149 1.09 -25.41 6.65
N ASP A 150 -0.21 -25.64 6.49
CA ASP A 150 -1.25 -24.81 7.07
C ASP A 150 -1.33 -24.97 8.60
N THR A 151 -2.25 -24.24 9.23
CA THR A 151 -2.46 -24.27 10.68
C THR A 151 -2.91 -25.63 11.22
N ASN A 152 -3.34 -26.55 10.34
CA ASN A 152 -3.73 -27.92 10.69
C ASN A 152 -2.59 -28.93 10.42
N GLY A 153 -1.40 -28.45 10.05
CA GLY A 153 -0.24 -29.29 9.73
C GLY A 153 -0.28 -29.92 8.33
N THR A 154 -1.24 -29.54 7.48
CA THR A 154 -1.35 -30.09 6.12
C THR A 154 -0.48 -29.29 5.16
N THR A 155 0.37 -29.96 4.37
CA THR A 155 1.19 -29.30 3.36
C THR A 155 0.33 -28.52 2.36
N VAL A 156 0.64 -27.23 2.18
CA VAL A 156 -0.08 -26.37 1.26
C VAL A 156 0.40 -26.62 -0.16
N PRO A 157 -0.48 -27.03 -1.09
CA PRO A 157 -0.09 -27.24 -2.48
C PRO A 157 0.19 -25.89 -3.17
N LEU A 158 1.36 -25.78 -3.81
CA LEU A 158 1.77 -24.61 -4.59
C LEU A 158 0.90 -24.39 -5.83
N HIS A 159 0.24 -25.44 -6.32
CA HIS A 159 -0.70 -25.40 -7.44
C HIS A 159 -1.92 -26.28 -7.12
N LYS A 160 -3.13 -25.82 -7.45
CA LYS A 160 -4.35 -26.61 -7.22
C LYS A 160 -4.41 -27.86 -8.09
N ILE A 161 -3.94 -27.73 -9.32
CA ILE A 161 -3.79 -28.81 -10.32
C ILE A 161 -2.43 -28.61 -10.99
N LYS A 162 -1.82 -29.68 -11.51
CA LYS A 162 -0.55 -29.60 -12.27
C LYS A 162 -0.64 -28.52 -13.36
N ASN A 163 0.37 -27.64 -13.44
CA ASN A 163 0.46 -26.50 -14.37
C ASN A 163 -0.62 -25.41 -14.20
N SER A 164 -1.35 -25.38 -13.09
CA SER A 164 -2.29 -24.28 -12.80
C SER A 164 -1.57 -23.04 -12.25
N LYS A 165 -2.27 -21.91 -12.15
CA LYS A 165 -1.74 -20.70 -11.51
C LYS A 165 -1.24 -21.02 -10.10
N TYR A 166 -0.10 -20.41 -9.72
CA TYR A 166 0.44 -20.50 -8.37
C TYR A 166 -0.62 -20.14 -7.31
N ASN A 167 -0.70 -20.94 -6.26
CA ASN A 167 -1.70 -20.89 -5.22
C ASN A 167 -1.33 -19.84 -4.17
N LEU A 168 -1.20 -18.58 -4.62
CA LEU A 168 -0.62 -17.47 -3.85
C LEU A 168 -1.25 -17.28 -2.47
N LEU A 169 -2.58 -17.13 -2.42
CA LEU A 169 -3.25 -16.77 -1.17
C LEU A 169 -3.15 -17.88 -0.10
N PRO A 170 -3.39 -19.18 -0.40
CA PRO A 170 -3.17 -20.23 0.58
C PRO A 170 -1.72 -20.33 1.08
N VAL A 171 -0.73 -20.17 0.20
CA VAL A 171 0.69 -20.18 0.62
C VAL A 171 0.98 -18.98 1.53
N LEU A 172 0.50 -17.78 1.17
CA LEU A 172 0.66 -16.61 2.02
C LEU A 172 -0.11 -16.71 3.34
N ASN A 173 -1.28 -17.37 3.38
CA ASN A 173 -2.02 -17.61 4.61
C ASN A 173 -1.19 -18.43 5.58
N ALA A 174 -0.57 -19.52 5.10
CA ALA A 174 0.27 -20.38 5.93
C ALA A 174 1.52 -19.66 6.42
N LEU A 175 2.24 -18.97 5.52
CA LEU A 175 3.42 -18.18 5.88
C LEU A 175 3.08 -17.06 6.87
N ALA A 176 2.00 -16.31 6.62
CA ALA A 176 1.58 -15.23 7.50
C ALA A 176 1.07 -15.74 8.85
N ALA A 177 0.53 -16.96 8.93
CA ALA A 177 0.14 -17.59 10.19
C ALA A 177 1.36 -18.02 11.01
N GLU A 178 2.35 -18.66 10.36
CA GLU A 178 3.60 -19.08 11.01
C GLU A 178 4.41 -17.87 11.53
N ASP A 179 4.52 -16.83 10.71
CA ASP A 179 5.43 -15.72 10.95
C ASP A 179 4.76 -14.43 11.42
N PHE A 180 3.47 -14.50 11.83
CA PHE A 180 2.65 -13.31 12.09
C PHE A 180 3.35 -12.27 12.98
N LYS A 181 4.02 -12.73 14.04
CA LYS A 181 4.70 -11.88 15.03
C LYS A 181 5.91 -11.11 14.50
N GLU A 182 6.39 -11.47 13.32
CA GLU A 182 7.53 -10.83 12.66
C GLU A 182 7.11 -9.97 11.45
N ILE A 183 5.82 -9.96 11.12
CA ILE A 183 5.24 -9.13 10.06
C ILE A 183 4.94 -7.74 10.58
N GLU A 184 5.30 -6.73 9.80
CA GLU A 184 4.90 -5.35 10.05
C GLU A 184 3.73 -4.98 9.13
N ILE A 185 2.68 -4.40 9.70
CA ILE A 185 1.44 -4.04 9.01
C ILE A 185 1.31 -2.53 9.01
N HIS A 186 1.22 -1.94 7.83
CA HIS A 186 1.02 -0.50 7.66
C HIS A 186 -0.22 -0.22 6.85
N ILE A 187 -1.23 0.39 7.48
CA ILE A 187 -2.47 0.79 6.80
C ILE A 187 -2.29 2.19 6.23
N ILE A 188 -2.71 2.40 4.98
CA ILE A 188 -2.62 3.69 4.31
C ILE A 188 -4.01 4.05 3.78
N GLN A 189 -4.61 5.06 4.38
CA GLN A 189 -5.86 5.65 3.91
C GLN A 189 -5.58 6.72 2.88
N CYS A 190 -6.24 6.64 1.74
CA CYS A 190 -6.13 7.59 0.64
C CYS A 190 -7.44 8.38 0.48
N LYS A 191 -7.39 9.71 0.48
CA LYS A 191 -8.56 10.54 0.13
C LYS A 191 -8.20 11.68 -0.81
N THR A 192 -9.03 11.91 -1.81
CA THR A 192 -8.89 13.04 -2.76
C THR A 192 -9.44 14.35 -2.19
N ASN A 193 -10.43 14.30 -1.31
CA ASN A 193 -10.94 15.50 -0.63
C ASN A 193 -10.48 15.52 0.82
N TRP A 194 -9.50 16.38 1.12
CA TRP A 194 -8.93 16.52 2.46
C TRP A 194 -9.91 17.19 3.44
N ASN A 195 -10.59 18.26 3.05
CA ASN A 195 -11.40 19.06 3.97
C ASN A 195 -12.54 18.26 4.62
N ASP A 196 -13.27 17.52 3.80
CA ASP A 196 -14.47 16.82 4.26
C ASP A 196 -14.14 15.47 4.89
N ASN A 197 -13.05 14.81 4.44
CA ASN A 197 -12.75 13.44 4.85
C ASN A 197 -11.65 13.31 5.89
N ALA A 198 -11.00 14.38 6.35
CA ALA A 198 -9.95 14.32 7.38
C ALA A 198 -10.39 13.66 8.70
N GLN A 199 -11.70 13.63 8.98
CA GLN A 199 -12.26 13.00 10.18
C GLN A 199 -12.16 11.48 10.14
N ILE A 200 -12.29 10.88 8.96
CA ILE A 200 -12.25 9.42 8.77
C ILE A 200 -10.88 8.86 9.17
N PRO A 201 -9.74 9.31 8.62
CA PRO A 201 -8.44 8.79 9.01
C PRO A 201 -8.08 9.13 10.46
N MET A 202 -8.55 10.27 10.98
CA MET A 202 -8.40 10.60 12.40
C MET A 202 -9.12 9.58 13.29
N LEU A 203 -10.38 9.24 12.96
CA LEU A 203 -11.17 8.27 13.71
C LEU A 203 -10.52 6.88 13.69
N TRP A 204 -10.06 6.42 12.53
CA TRP A 204 -9.42 5.11 12.40
C TRP A 204 -8.09 5.02 13.12
N ASP A 205 -7.26 6.07 13.05
CA ASP A 205 -6.03 6.15 13.84
C ASP A 205 -6.33 6.08 15.34
N MET A 206 -7.38 6.77 15.81
CA MET A 206 -7.85 6.67 17.20
C MET A 206 -8.35 5.26 17.56
N ILE A 207 -9.09 4.60 16.67
CA ILE A 207 -9.57 3.23 16.89
C ILE A 207 -8.37 2.29 17.03
N TYR A 208 -7.47 2.27 16.05
CA TYR A 208 -6.32 1.37 16.08
C TYR A 208 -5.32 1.68 17.21
N SER A 209 -5.28 2.91 17.70
CA SER A 209 -4.43 3.31 18.83
C SER A 209 -5.07 3.08 20.20
N ALA A 210 -6.38 2.76 20.26
CA ALA A 210 -7.07 2.56 21.52
C ALA A 210 -6.60 1.27 22.21
N LYS A 211 -6.20 1.38 23.48
CA LYS A 211 -5.80 0.22 24.30
C LYS A 211 -6.98 -0.63 24.76
N ALA A 212 -8.14 0.00 24.90
CA ALA A 212 -9.37 -0.66 25.32
C ALA A 212 -10.58 0.19 24.89
N PHE A 213 -11.69 -0.48 24.61
CA PHE A 213 -12.98 0.16 24.40
C PHE A 213 -13.92 -0.21 25.55
N ARG A 214 -14.77 0.74 25.97
CA ARG A 214 -15.77 0.51 27.03
C ARG A 214 -16.98 -0.28 26.55
N SER A 215 -17.25 -0.26 25.25
CA SER A 215 -18.35 -0.96 24.57
C SER A 215 -17.78 -2.09 23.71
N GLY A 216 -18.64 -2.95 23.15
CA GLY A 216 -18.28 -4.13 22.35
C GLY A 216 -17.56 -3.87 21.03
N ILE A 217 -16.62 -2.92 21.01
CA ILE A 217 -15.67 -2.67 19.93
C ILE A 217 -14.41 -3.49 20.22
N THR A 218 -14.01 -4.33 19.28
CA THR A 218 -12.76 -5.10 19.39
C THR A 218 -11.97 -5.00 18.09
N ILE A 219 -10.65 -5.18 18.18
CA ILE A 219 -9.74 -5.17 17.04
C ILE A 219 -9.07 -6.54 16.98
N GLY A 220 -9.10 -7.16 15.81
CA GLY A 220 -8.68 -8.52 15.65
C GLY A 220 -9.84 -9.52 15.72
N ARG A 221 -9.59 -10.72 15.21
CA ARG A 221 -10.48 -11.89 15.31
C ARG A 221 -9.69 -13.16 15.02
N GLU A 222 -10.28 -14.32 15.31
CA GLU A 222 -9.67 -15.64 15.03
C GLU A 222 -8.25 -15.78 15.59
N GLY A 223 -7.96 -15.18 16.76
CA GLY A 223 -6.65 -15.25 17.40
C GLY A 223 -5.57 -14.31 16.81
N TYR A 224 -5.92 -13.43 15.87
CA TYR A 224 -5.00 -12.43 15.32
C TYR A 224 -5.40 -11.02 15.76
N SER A 225 -4.41 -10.23 16.17
CA SER A 225 -4.58 -8.82 16.50
C SER A 225 -3.39 -8.00 16.02
N ILE A 226 -3.60 -6.71 15.73
CA ILE A 226 -2.53 -5.78 15.36
C ILE A 226 -1.43 -5.66 16.43
N VAL A 227 -1.74 -5.96 17.69
CA VAL A 227 -0.78 -5.90 18.80
C VAL A 227 0.20 -7.07 18.80
N ASP A 228 -0.16 -8.17 18.15
CA ASP A 228 0.69 -9.36 18.05
C ASP A 228 1.62 -9.30 16.84
N ALA A 229 1.40 -8.37 15.91
CA ALA A 229 2.29 -8.10 14.79
C ALA A 229 3.57 -7.40 15.27
N LYS A 230 4.65 -7.49 14.51
CA LYS A 230 5.94 -6.87 14.86
C LYS A 230 5.82 -5.35 15.02
N ALA A 231 5.04 -4.74 14.15
CA ALA A 231 4.70 -3.33 14.20
C ALA A 231 3.38 -3.09 13.50
N PHE A 232 2.61 -2.12 14.00
CA PHE A 232 1.41 -1.61 13.35
C PHE A 232 1.47 -0.08 13.29
N THR A 233 1.14 0.49 12.14
CA THR A 233 1.01 1.94 11.95
C THR A 233 -0.10 2.26 10.96
N TYR A 234 -0.73 3.43 11.11
CA TYR A 234 -1.80 3.91 10.24
C TYR A 234 -1.40 5.27 9.65
N SER A 235 -1.47 5.44 8.34
CA SER A 235 -1.13 6.68 7.64
C SER A 235 -2.30 7.25 6.87
N PHE A 236 -2.25 8.56 6.64
CA PHE A 236 -3.13 9.25 5.72
C PHE A 236 -2.35 9.82 4.54
N VAL A 237 -2.88 9.61 3.33
CA VAL A 237 -2.33 10.11 2.06
C VAL A 237 -3.42 10.85 1.30
N THR A 238 -3.17 12.10 0.93
CA THR A 238 -4.15 12.91 0.21
C THR A 238 -3.63 13.53 -1.07
N VAL A 239 -4.57 13.86 -1.96
CA VAL A 239 -4.33 14.73 -3.10
C VAL A 239 -5.35 15.86 -3.06
N PRO A 240 -5.01 17.04 -2.52
CA PRO A 240 -6.03 18.04 -2.22
C PRO A 240 -6.69 18.59 -3.50
N THR A 241 -8.03 18.55 -3.55
CA THR A 241 -8.82 19.11 -4.67
C THR A 241 -9.09 20.61 -4.59
N VAL A 242 -8.84 21.21 -3.43
CA VAL A 242 -8.92 22.65 -3.21
C VAL A 242 -7.62 23.34 -3.62
N LYS A 243 -7.69 24.66 -3.83
CA LYS A 243 -6.50 25.46 -4.10
C LYS A 243 -5.54 25.41 -2.89
N LEU A 244 -4.25 25.22 -3.14
CA LEU A 244 -3.24 24.95 -2.11
C LEU A 244 -2.98 26.14 -1.17
N ASP A 245 -3.21 27.37 -1.64
CA ASP A 245 -3.16 28.60 -0.85
C ASP A 245 -4.21 28.64 0.26
N LYS A 246 -5.31 27.89 0.12
CA LYS A 246 -6.36 27.78 1.14
C LYS A 246 -6.05 26.77 2.24
N ILE A 247 -4.98 25.99 2.10
CA ILE A 247 -4.56 25.00 3.10
C ILE A 247 -3.43 25.62 3.93
N ALA A 248 -3.75 25.96 5.17
CA ALA A 248 -2.82 26.47 6.16
C ALA A 248 -2.52 25.40 7.21
N SER A 249 -1.41 25.53 7.92
CA SER A 249 -1.10 24.66 9.06
C SER A 249 -2.19 24.71 10.15
N THR A 250 -2.92 25.82 10.25
CA THR A 250 -4.03 26.03 11.19
C THR A 250 -5.37 25.49 10.67
N SER A 251 -5.47 25.05 9.42
CA SER A 251 -6.71 24.50 8.87
C SER A 251 -7.14 23.26 9.66
N VAL A 252 -8.44 23.17 9.98
CA VAL A 252 -9.00 22.05 10.76
C VAL A 252 -8.67 20.69 10.13
N ALA A 253 -8.75 20.60 8.81
CA ALA A 253 -8.41 19.38 8.07
C ALA A 253 -6.95 18.93 8.29
N VAL A 254 -6.02 19.87 8.42
CA VAL A 254 -4.60 19.61 8.72
C VAL A 254 -4.44 19.19 10.18
N GLN A 255 -5.06 19.92 11.11
CA GLN A 255 -4.94 19.63 12.55
C GLN A 255 -5.48 18.24 12.91
N ARG A 256 -6.58 17.80 12.28
CA ARG A 256 -7.18 16.47 12.50
C ARG A 256 -6.24 15.31 12.18
N VAL A 257 -5.40 15.47 11.16
CA VAL A 257 -4.52 14.38 10.68
C VAL A 257 -3.06 14.58 11.10
N ARG A 258 -2.75 15.67 11.81
CA ARG A 258 -1.38 16.07 12.17
C ARG A 258 -0.65 15.01 13.00
N ASN A 259 -1.38 14.33 13.87
CA ASN A 259 -0.84 13.39 14.85
C ASN A 259 -1.16 11.93 14.52
N ILE A 260 -1.55 11.64 13.26
CA ILE A 260 -1.75 10.26 12.81
C ILE A 260 -0.44 9.48 12.99
N THR A 261 -0.54 8.30 13.58
CA THR A 261 0.60 7.49 14.05
C THR A 261 1.66 7.23 12.98
N GLY A 262 1.23 6.82 11.78
CA GLY A 262 2.09 6.61 10.60
C GLY A 262 2.38 7.89 9.83
N GLY A 263 1.69 8.99 10.13
CA GLY A 263 1.89 10.30 9.54
C GLY A 263 0.87 10.70 8.47
N ASN A 264 0.94 11.99 8.12
CA ASN A 264 0.11 12.63 7.10
C ASN A 264 0.95 13.02 5.87
N TYR A 265 0.56 12.51 4.72
CA TYR A 265 1.29 12.61 3.47
C TYR A 265 0.41 13.11 2.31
N TRP A 266 1.08 13.57 1.25
CA TRP A 266 0.42 13.96 0.01
C TRP A 266 1.31 13.76 -1.22
N GLY A 267 0.72 13.90 -2.41
CA GLY A 267 1.42 13.85 -3.70
C GLY A 267 2.13 15.14 -4.11
N LEU A 268 2.69 15.87 -3.16
CA LEU A 268 3.33 17.18 -3.32
C LEU A 268 4.64 17.21 -2.51
N PRO A 269 5.58 18.14 -2.79
CA PRO A 269 6.71 18.37 -1.91
C PRO A 269 6.26 18.66 -0.48
N THR A 270 7.08 18.29 0.49
CA THR A 270 6.80 18.54 1.91
C THR A 270 6.58 20.03 2.18
N LYS A 271 5.49 20.34 2.88
CA LYS A 271 5.22 21.68 3.40
C LYS A 271 5.09 21.59 4.90
N SER A 272 6.06 22.20 5.60
CA SER A 272 6.15 22.16 7.06
C SER A 272 4.84 22.59 7.72
N GLY A 273 4.42 21.83 8.72
CA GLY A 273 3.16 22.04 9.44
C GLY A 273 1.89 21.69 8.66
N ILE A 274 1.98 21.16 7.43
CA ILE A 274 0.82 20.76 6.62
C ILE A 274 0.84 19.26 6.33
N ALA A 275 1.73 18.80 5.46
CA ALA A 275 1.87 17.39 5.09
C ALA A 275 3.27 17.11 4.55
N SER A 276 3.71 15.87 4.72
CA SER A 276 4.97 15.39 4.14
C SER A 276 4.73 14.86 2.73
N SER A 277 5.74 14.94 1.86
CA SER A 277 5.74 14.20 0.61
C SER A 277 5.60 12.71 0.90
N ILE A 278 4.80 12.01 0.10
CA ILE A 278 4.62 10.57 0.22
C ILE A 278 5.93 9.78 0.14
N LYS A 279 6.97 10.32 -0.51
CA LYS A 279 8.28 9.66 -0.55
C LYS A 279 8.90 9.50 0.86
N GLU A 280 8.56 10.39 1.80
CA GLU A 280 9.08 10.30 3.18
C GLU A 280 8.46 9.14 3.96
N MET A 281 7.31 8.61 3.53
CA MET A 281 6.70 7.41 4.12
C MET A 281 7.63 6.20 4.01
N LEU A 282 8.43 6.13 2.94
CA LEU A 282 9.35 5.03 2.69
C LEU A 282 10.31 4.88 3.87
N ASP A 283 11.01 5.94 4.25
CA ASP A 283 11.99 5.88 5.34
C ASP A 283 11.36 5.88 6.75
N ARG A 284 10.17 6.47 6.91
CA ARG A 284 9.50 6.53 8.22
C ARG A 284 8.83 5.20 8.59
N ASN A 285 8.12 4.59 7.64
CA ASN A 285 7.23 3.45 7.92
C ASN A 285 7.65 2.16 7.21
N LEU A 286 8.40 2.24 6.10
CA LEU A 286 8.67 1.09 5.21
C LEU A 286 10.17 0.76 5.08
N ARG A 287 10.98 1.28 6.00
CA ARG A 287 12.45 1.16 5.98
C ARG A 287 12.94 -0.26 6.17
N THR A 288 12.29 -1.02 7.03
CA THR A 288 12.69 -2.35 7.54
C THR A 288 12.62 -3.47 6.50
N GLY A 289 12.04 -3.22 5.32
CA GLY A 289 11.98 -4.16 4.21
C GLY A 289 13.34 -4.57 3.65
N GLU A 290 14.40 -3.83 3.98
CA GLU A 290 15.79 -4.14 3.65
C GLU A 290 16.75 -3.47 4.65
N THR A 291 17.98 -3.97 4.75
CA THR A 291 19.05 -3.43 5.61
C THR A 291 19.63 -2.10 5.08
N VAL A 292 19.77 -1.96 3.77
CA VAL A 292 20.23 -0.73 3.11
C VAL A 292 19.07 0.25 2.90
N ASN A 293 19.37 1.51 2.55
CA ASN A 293 18.35 2.53 2.30
C ASN A 293 17.64 2.35 0.94
N HIS A 294 16.49 3.02 0.76
CA HIS A 294 15.66 2.91 -0.46
C HIS A 294 16.41 3.26 -1.73
N LEU A 295 17.22 4.32 -1.72
CA LEU A 295 17.99 4.76 -2.89
C LEU A 295 18.98 3.68 -3.35
N SER A 296 19.64 3.01 -2.40
CA SER A 296 20.59 1.93 -2.71
C SER A 296 19.88 0.72 -3.27
N THR A 297 18.74 0.32 -2.69
CA THR A 297 17.95 -0.79 -3.22
C THR A 297 17.44 -0.47 -4.63
N ILE A 298 16.83 0.70 -4.84
CA ILE A 298 16.33 1.09 -6.16
C ILE A 298 17.47 1.10 -7.18
N LYS A 299 18.65 1.67 -6.84
CA LYS A 299 19.81 1.70 -7.73
C LYS A 299 20.23 0.29 -8.19
N ASN A 300 20.18 -0.71 -7.30
CA ASN A 300 20.56 -2.09 -7.63
C ASN A 300 19.52 -2.80 -8.50
N GLU A 301 18.26 -2.38 -8.42
CA GLU A 301 17.13 -3.07 -9.03
C GLU A 301 16.62 -2.38 -10.31
N ILE A 302 16.98 -1.11 -10.53
CA ILE A 302 16.42 -0.28 -11.60
C ILE A 302 16.70 -0.82 -13.01
N SER A 303 17.85 -1.47 -13.21
CA SER A 303 18.19 -2.08 -14.50
C SER A 303 17.30 -3.26 -14.86
N LYS A 304 16.59 -3.84 -13.88
CA LYS A 304 15.68 -4.96 -14.06
C LYS A 304 14.25 -4.51 -14.41
N LEU A 305 13.97 -3.20 -14.43
CA LEU A 305 12.64 -2.67 -14.79
C LEU A 305 12.15 -3.13 -16.18
N SER A 306 13.07 -3.34 -17.13
CA SER A 306 12.74 -3.78 -18.49
C SER A 306 12.61 -5.30 -18.64
N ALA A 307 12.97 -6.08 -17.62
CA ALA A 307 12.97 -7.54 -17.67
C ALA A 307 12.08 -8.11 -16.55
N ASP A 308 12.54 -8.02 -15.31
CA ASP A 308 11.91 -8.69 -14.17
C ASP A 308 10.69 -7.92 -13.64
N TYR A 309 10.66 -6.59 -13.84
CA TYR A 309 9.58 -5.72 -13.34
C TYR A 309 8.72 -5.09 -14.45
N THR A 310 8.63 -5.76 -15.59
CA THR A 310 7.83 -5.31 -16.74
C THR A 310 6.35 -5.07 -16.42
N TYR A 311 5.84 -5.71 -15.36
CA TYR A 311 4.47 -5.51 -14.87
C TYR A 311 4.18 -4.09 -14.39
N PHE A 312 5.20 -3.25 -14.07
CA PHE A 312 4.99 -1.82 -13.81
C PHE A 312 4.63 -1.03 -15.07
N ARG A 313 4.86 -1.59 -16.27
CA ARG A 313 4.57 -0.99 -17.59
C ARG A 313 5.21 0.39 -17.82
N LEU A 314 6.33 0.66 -17.14
CA LEU A 314 7.01 1.95 -17.14
C LEU A 314 7.93 2.15 -18.35
N LEU A 315 8.63 1.09 -18.76
CA LEU A 315 9.49 1.08 -19.95
C LEU A 315 8.75 0.61 -21.20
#